data_AF-A0A9E1KSX3-F1
#
_entry.id   AF-A0A9E1KSX3-F1
#
_cell.length_a   1.000
_cell.length_b   1.000
_cell.length_c   1.000
_cell.angle_alpha   90.00
_cell.angle_beta   90.00
_cell.angle_gamma   90.00
#
_symmetry.space_group_name_H-M   'P 1'
#
loop_
_entity.id
_entity.type
_entity.pdbx_description
1 polymer ?
#
loop_
_entity_poly.entity_id
_entity_poly.type
_entity_poly.pdbx_seq_one_letter_code
_entity_poly.pdbx_strand_id
1 'polypeptide(L)'
;MAGFFQRLFSLGESEAHSIIDKLEDPVKMTEQGIRELKQELEKALKSFAEVKAIAIKAQRDMEKSKLESNEWEKKAMALLQQGQAGKVDMNQAETLATEALNRKNEASKRHLESQSSYEAQNKHVLALQKNIDTLKSKVQQYENELVTLKARAKTASATSKINKQLANVDSSGTLAMLERMKDKVEEEENLAQAYGDMAQINTSVEDEINQLLTEDTSAGTSEKTQELAALKAKMGIQ
;
A
#
# COMPACT_ATOMS: atom_id res chain seq x y z
N MET A 1 -19.27 -7.17 20.48
CA MET A 1 -18.96 -6.86 19.06
C MET A 1 -17.89 -7.82 18.54
N ALA A 2 -18.17 -9.13 18.49
CA ALA A 2 -17.25 -10.16 18.03
C ALA A 2 -17.89 -11.02 16.93
N GLY A 3 -18.70 -10.41 16.06
CA GLY A 3 -19.54 -11.14 15.10
C GLY A 3 -19.19 -10.96 13.63
N PHE A 4 -18.31 -10.01 13.29
CA PHE A 4 -17.95 -9.71 11.89
C PHE A 4 -16.62 -10.37 11.49
N PHE A 5 -15.57 -10.19 12.30
CA PHE A 5 -14.24 -10.73 12.02
C PHE A 5 -14.18 -12.27 12.08
N GLN A 6 -14.97 -12.92 12.93
CA GLN A 6 -15.04 -14.39 13.01
C GLN A 6 -15.74 -15.01 11.79
N ARG A 7 -16.67 -14.29 11.15
CA ARG A 7 -17.38 -14.77 9.95
C ARG A 7 -16.54 -14.65 8.67
N LEU A 8 -15.63 -13.68 8.63
CA LEU A 8 -14.64 -13.56 7.54
C LEU A 8 -13.66 -14.74 7.50
N PHE A 9 -13.34 -15.34 8.65
CA PHE A 9 -12.36 -16.43 8.73
C PHE A 9 -12.99 -17.82 8.61
N SER A 10 -14.27 -17.99 8.97
CA SER A 10 -14.99 -19.27 8.85
C SER A 10 -15.45 -19.61 7.43
N LEU A 11 -15.20 -18.73 6.45
CA LEU A 11 -15.61 -18.89 5.05
C LEU A 11 -14.47 -19.38 4.13
N GLY A 12 -13.43 -19.99 4.73
CA GLY A 12 -12.25 -20.48 4.01
C GLY A 12 -12.29 -21.95 3.60
N GLU A 13 -13.25 -22.76 4.08
CA GLU A 13 -13.18 -24.23 3.94
C GLU A 13 -14.34 -24.90 3.18
N SER A 14 -15.42 -24.20 2.85
CA SER A 14 -16.52 -24.83 2.10
C SER A 14 -17.13 -23.90 1.07
N GLU A 15 -17.05 -24.32 -0.20
CA GLU A 15 -17.78 -23.83 -1.37
C GLU A 15 -17.15 -22.69 -2.19
N ALA A 16 -16.11 -23.05 -2.95
CA ALA A 16 -15.39 -22.17 -3.88
C ALA A 16 -16.14 -21.76 -5.17
N HIS A 17 -17.45 -22.00 -5.31
CA HIS A 17 -18.14 -21.82 -6.61
C HIS A 17 -19.43 -20.99 -6.65
N SER A 18 -19.90 -20.39 -5.54
CA SER A 18 -21.13 -19.58 -5.59
C SER A 18 -21.10 -18.21 -4.88
N ILE A 19 -19.98 -17.80 -4.26
CA ILE A 19 -19.93 -16.56 -3.46
C ILE A 19 -19.22 -15.38 -4.17
N ILE A 20 -19.04 -15.44 -5.49
CA ILE A 20 -18.36 -14.36 -6.24
C ILE A 20 -19.24 -13.10 -6.36
N ASP A 21 -20.57 -13.24 -6.43
CA ASP A 21 -21.48 -12.10 -6.63
C ASP A 21 -22.08 -11.51 -5.33
N LYS A 22 -21.86 -12.17 -4.18
CA LYS A 22 -22.37 -11.73 -2.85
C LYS A 22 -21.30 -11.22 -1.89
N LEU A 23 -20.02 -11.32 -2.26
CA LEU A 23 -18.93 -10.68 -1.54
C LEU A 23 -18.72 -9.30 -2.18
N GLU A 24 -19.44 -8.32 -1.66
CA GLU A 24 -19.13 -6.91 -1.92
C GLU A 24 -17.63 -6.70 -1.70
N ASP A 25 -16.96 -6.09 -2.69
CA ASP A 25 -15.50 -5.87 -2.72
C ASP A 25 -14.96 -5.56 -1.31
N PRO A 26 -14.06 -6.38 -0.73
CA PRO A 26 -13.57 -6.20 0.63
C PRO A 26 -12.98 -4.80 0.86
N VAL A 27 -12.48 -4.15 -0.21
CA VAL A 27 -12.07 -2.74 -0.18
C VAL A 27 -13.26 -1.82 0.12
N LYS A 28 -14.40 -1.98 -0.56
CA LYS A 28 -15.61 -1.16 -0.35
C LYS A 28 -16.20 -1.36 1.04
N MET A 29 -16.26 -2.61 1.51
CA MET A 29 -16.73 -2.91 2.88
C MET A 29 -15.85 -2.24 3.95
N THR A 30 -14.52 -2.26 3.74
CA THR A 30 -13.57 -1.60 4.65
C THR A 30 -13.71 -0.07 4.60
N GLU A 31 -13.90 0.51 3.40
CA GLU A 31 -14.18 1.94 3.23
C GLU A 31 -15.45 2.37 3.96
N GLN A 32 -16.52 1.57 3.87
CA GLN A 32 -17.76 1.84 4.56
C GLN A 32 -17.56 1.77 6.09
N GLY A 33 -16.91 0.72 6.58
CA GLY A 33 -16.62 0.59 8.02
C GLY A 33 -15.81 1.77 8.56
N ILE A 34 -14.80 2.25 7.83
CA ILE A 34 -14.03 3.44 8.22
C ILE A 34 -14.92 4.69 8.23
N ARG A 35 -15.82 4.83 7.25
CA ARG A 35 -16.76 5.97 7.19
C ARG A 35 -17.71 5.97 8.40
N GLU A 36 -18.26 4.81 8.76
CA GLU A 36 -19.11 4.65 9.94
C GLU A 36 -18.34 4.97 11.23
N LEU A 37 -17.11 4.46 11.38
CA LEU A 37 -16.25 4.78 12.52
C LEU A 37 -15.96 6.29 12.64
N LYS A 38 -15.76 6.99 11.51
CA LYS A 38 -15.58 8.45 11.51
C LYS A 38 -16.85 9.18 11.95
N GLN A 39 -18.02 8.74 11.50
CA GLN A 39 -19.30 9.32 11.94
C GLN A 39 -19.55 9.08 13.43
N GLU A 40 -19.22 7.90 13.94
CA GLU A 40 -19.28 7.61 15.38
C GLU A 40 -18.30 8.46 16.17
N LEU A 41 -17.08 8.63 15.68
CA LEU A 41 -16.08 9.52 16.28
C LEU A 41 -16.58 10.96 16.34
N GLU A 42 -17.21 11.48 15.29
CA GLU A 42 -17.78 12.83 15.27
C GLU A 42 -18.89 12.98 16.33
N LYS A 43 -19.81 12.01 16.41
CA LYS A 43 -20.85 11.99 17.45
C LYS A 43 -20.25 11.95 18.85
N ALA A 44 -19.24 11.11 19.05
CA ALA A 44 -18.54 10.99 20.33
C ALA A 44 -17.81 12.29 20.71
N LEU A 45 -17.19 12.98 19.74
CA LEU A 45 -16.56 14.29 19.95
C LEU A 45 -17.58 15.36 20.36
N LYS A 46 -18.78 15.34 19.77
CA LYS A 46 -19.85 16.27 20.14
C LYS A 46 -20.31 16.03 21.59
N SER A 47 -20.62 14.79 21.95
CA SER A 47 -20.99 14.45 23.34
C SER A 47 -19.85 14.73 24.33
N PHE A 48 -18.60 14.49 23.92
CA PHE A 48 -17.44 14.84 24.73
C PHE A 48 -17.34 16.36 24.97
N ALA A 49 -17.62 17.18 23.95
CA ALA A 49 -17.63 18.63 24.09
C ALA A 49 -18.70 19.10 25.08
N GLU A 50 -19.89 18.49 25.05
CA GLU A 50 -20.97 18.77 26.01
C GLU A 50 -20.52 18.47 27.45
N VAL A 51 -19.93 17.29 27.70
CA VAL A 51 -19.41 16.93 29.04
C VAL A 51 -18.28 17.85 29.46
N LYS A 52 -17.36 18.19 28.55
CA LYS A 52 -16.26 19.12 28.82
C LYS A 52 -16.76 20.52 29.15
N ALA A 53 -17.85 20.98 28.53
CA ALA A 53 -18.46 22.26 28.84
C ALA A 53 -19.03 22.30 30.28
N ILE A 54 -19.64 21.20 30.74
CA ILE A 54 -20.09 21.06 32.13
C ILE A 54 -18.90 21.16 33.09
N ALA A 55 -17.80 20.45 32.81
CA ALA A 55 -16.58 20.50 33.63
C ALA A 55 -15.95 21.90 33.67
N ILE A 56 -15.92 22.62 32.54
CA ILE A 56 -15.45 24.00 32.49
C ILE A 56 -16.34 24.91 33.33
N LYS A 57 -17.66 24.71 33.30
CA LYS A 57 -18.58 25.48 34.15
C LYS A 57 -18.31 25.20 35.64
N ALA A 58 -18.18 23.93 36.03
CA ALA A 58 -17.85 23.55 37.40
C ALA A 58 -16.52 24.15 37.87
N GLN A 59 -15.51 24.18 37.00
CA GLN A 59 -14.23 24.86 37.27
C GLN A 59 -14.43 26.34 37.56
N ARG A 60 -15.20 27.05 36.72
CA ARG A 60 -15.48 28.48 36.92
C ARG A 60 -16.24 28.75 38.21
N ASP A 61 -17.21 27.91 38.57
CA ASP A 61 -17.98 28.04 39.82
C ASP A 61 -17.08 27.83 41.05
N MET A 62 -16.16 26.86 40.99
CA MET A 62 -15.12 26.64 42.00
C MET A 62 -14.19 27.85 42.12
N GLU A 63 -13.68 28.38 41.01
CA GLU A 63 -12.78 29.54 40.98
C GLU A 63 -13.48 30.80 41.50
N LYS A 64 -14.75 31.02 41.11
CA LYS A 64 -15.56 32.15 41.58
C LYS A 64 -15.72 32.11 43.10
N SER A 65 -16.04 30.95 43.67
CA SER A 65 -16.19 30.79 45.13
C SER A 65 -14.88 31.03 45.87
N LYS A 66 -13.74 30.62 45.27
CA LYS A 66 -12.41 30.91 45.80
C LYS A 66 -12.09 32.40 45.79
N LEU A 67 -12.39 33.08 44.69
CA LEU A 67 -12.19 34.53 44.57
C LEU A 67 -13.05 35.29 45.58
N GLU A 68 -14.33 34.91 45.73
CA GLU A 68 -15.23 35.51 46.71
C GLU A 68 -14.71 35.37 48.14
N SER A 69 -14.18 34.19 48.50
CA SER A 69 -13.53 33.98 49.81
C SER A 69 -12.35 34.93 50.02
N ASN A 70 -11.45 35.03 49.03
CA ASN A 70 -10.29 35.92 49.09
C ASN A 70 -10.70 37.40 49.18
N GLU A 71 -11.78 37.81 48.52
CA GLU A 71 -12.30 39.18 48.59
C GLU A 71 -12.84 39.51 49.99
N TRP A 72 -13.59 38.60 50.61
CA TRP A 72 -14.08 38.80 51.98
C TRP A 72 -12.94 38.85 53.00
N GLU A 73 -11.90 38.04 52.83
CA GLU A 73 -10.69 38.12 53.63
C GLU A 73 -10.00 39.48 53.52
N LYS A 74 -9.81 39.98 52.29
CA LYS A 74 -9.23 41.32 52.07
C LYS A 74 -10.08 42.42 52.70
N LYS A 75 -11.42 42.33 52.62
CA LYS A 75 -12.33 43.28 53.26
C LYS A 75 -12.19 43.26 54.79
N ALA A 76 -12.14 42.07 55.40
CA ALA A 76 -11.93 41.93 56.84
C ALA A 76 -10.60 42.58 57.29
N MET A 77 -9.50 42.30 56.56
CA MET A 77 -8.20 42.92 56.84
C MET A 77 -8.23 44.45 56.71
N ALA A 78 -8.87 44.97 55.65
CA ALA A 78 -8.97 46.41 55.43
C ALA A 78 -9.79 47.11 56.53
N LEU A 79 -10.88 46.49 57.02
CA LEU A 79 -11.68 47.02 58.12
C LEU A 79 -10.86 47.14 59.40
N LEU A 80 -10.12 46.09 59.77
CA LEU A 80 -9.25 46.11 60.95
C LEU A 80 -8.14 47.17 60.82
N GLN A 81 -7.56 47.31 59.63
CA GLN A 81 -6.54 48.35 59.38
C GLN A 81 -7.12 49.76 59.50
N GLN A 82 -8.36 49.99 59.06
CA GLN A 82 -9.03 51.28 59.22
C GLN A 82 -9.38 51.60 60.68
N GLY A 83 -9.78 50.58 61.46
CA GLY A 83 -9.98 50.69 62.90
C GLY A 83 -8.67 51.07 63.63
N GLN A 84 -7.56 50.40 63.29
CA GLN A 84 -6.23 50.73 63.83
C GLN A 84 -5.75 52.13 63.45
N ALA A 85 -6.09 52.61 62.26
CA ALA A 85 -5.77 53.96 61.81
C ALA A 85 -6.68 55.04 62.40
N GLY A 86 -7.65 54.68 63.25
CA GLY A 86 -8.61 55.60 63.87
C GLY A 86 -9.61 56.24 62.90
N LYS A 87 -9.76 55.68 61.69
CA LYS A 87 -10.73 56.18 60.68
C LYS A 87 -12.16 55.70 60.94
N VAL A 88 -12.29 54.60 61.67
CA VAL A 88 -13.55 53.97 62.09
C VAL A 88 -13.39 53.56 63.55
N ASP A 89 -14.47 53.56 64.32
CA ASP A 89 -14.45 53.02 65.69
C ASP A 89 -13.97 51.55 65.70
N MET A 90 -13.08 51.21 66.64
CA MET A 90 -12.46 49.88 66.66
C MET A 90 -13.50 48.76 66.88
N ASN A 91 -14.45 48.95 67.80
CA ASN A 91 -15.46 47.92 68.07
C ASN A 91 -16.36 47.71 66.84
N GLN A 92 -16.70 48.79 66.13
CA GLN A 92 -17.44 48.72 64.88
C GLN A 92 -16.62 48.00 63.78
N ALA A 93 -15.35 48.32 63.64
CA ALA A 93 -14.45 47.69 62.67
C ALA A 93 -14.29 46.18 62.93
N GLU A 94 -14.13 45.77 64.20
CA GLU A 94 -14.04 44.37 64.61
C GLU A 94 -15.34 43.60 64.35
N THR A 95 -16.50 44.21 64.62
CA THR A 95 -17.81 43.62 64.35
C THR A 95 -18.00 43.36 62.84
N LEU A 96 -17.70 44.35 62.00
CA LEU A 96 -17.80 44.23 60.54
C LEU A 96 -16.77 43.24 59.97
N ALA A 97 -15.55 43.22 60.51
CA ALA A 97 -14.52 42.26 60.12
C ALA A 97 -14.94 40.83 60.46
N THR A 98 -15.58 40.62 61.61
CA THR A 98 -16.14 39.32 62.02
C THR A 98 -17.23 38.85 61.06
N GLU A 99 -18.15 39.75 60.65
CA GLU A 99 -19.16 39.42 59.63
C GLU A 99 -18.51 39.06 58.29
N ALA A 100 -17.52 39.83 57.84
CA ALA A 100 -16.78 39.54 56.62
C ALA A 100 -16.07 38.17 56.68
N LEU A 101 -15.49 37.79 57.82
CA LEU A 101 -14.90 36.47 58.03
C LEU A 101 -15.94 35.34 58.01
N ASN A 102 -17.16 35.58 58.51
CA ASN A 102 -18.25 34.61 58.39
C ASN A 102 -18.61 34.38 56.91
N ARG A 103 -18.72 35.45 56.11
CA ARG A 103 -18.95 35.34 54.66
C ARG A 103 -17.79 34.66 53.92
N LYS A 104 -16.54 34.91 54.33
CA LYS A 104 -15.36 34.16 53.84
C LYS A 104 -15.52 32.66 54.10
N ASN A 105 -15.94 32.28 55.30
CA ASN A 105 -16.12 30.87 55.67
C ASN A 105 -17.22 30.20 54.84
N GLU A 106 -18.33 30.88 54.60
CA GLU A 106 -19.40 30.40 53.72
C GLU A 106 -18.93 30.25 52.26
N ALA A 107 -18.21 31.23 51.71
CA ALA A 107 -17.61 31.14 50.38
C ALA A 107 -16.58 30.01 50.28
N SER A 108 -15.80 29.79 51.34
CA SER A 108 -14.82 28.69 51.41
C SER A 108 -15.49 27.32 51.43
N LYS A 109 -16.62 27.17 52.14
CA LYS A 109 -17.42 25.93 52.09
C LYS A 109 -17.96 25.68 50.68
N ARG A 110 -18.55 26.70 50.04
CA ARG A 110 -19.01 26.61 48.63
C ARG A 110 -17.88 26.26 47.67
N HIS A 111 -16.68 26.78 47.90
CA HIS A 111 -15.49 26.42 47.12
C HIS A 111 -15.15 24.93 47.24
N LEU A 112 -15.12 24.38 48.46
CA LEU A 112 -14.83 22.96 48.70
C LEU A 112 -15.87 22.04 48.05
N GLU A 113 -17.15 22.40 48.14
CA GLU A 113 -18.24 21.66 47.48
C GLU A 113 -18.08 21.70 45.94
N SER A 114 -17.83 22.88 45.39
CA SER A 114 -17.62 23.07 43.95
C SER A 114 -16.35 22.38 43.45
N GLN A 115 -15.30 22.33 44.28
CA GLN A 115 -14.04 21.64 43.99
C GLN A 115 -14.28 20.14 43.85
N SER A 116 -14.98 19.53 44.79
CA SER A 116 -15.33 18.10 44.72
C SER A 116 -16.13 17.79 43.44
N SER A 117 -17.11 18.64 43.10
CA SER A 117 -17.88 18.52 41.85
C SER A 117 -17.01 18.63 40.59
N TYR A 118 -16.12 19.63 40.55
CA TYR A 118 -15.16 19.81 39.45
C TYR A 118 -14.24 18.61 39.30
N GLU A 119 -13.67 18.10 40.39
CA GLU A 119 -12.76 16.95 40.37
C GLU A 119 -13.45 15.69 39.84
N ALA A 120 -14.70 15.44 40.24
CA ALA A 120 -15.50 14.34 39.72
C ALA A 120 -15.73 14.47 38.21
N GLN A 121 -16.16 15.65 37.73
CA GLN A 121 -16.39 15.89 36.31
C GLN A 121 -15.10 15.84 35.49
N ASN A 122 -14.00 16.37 36.01
CA ASN A 122 -12.71 16.36 35.34
C ASN A 122 -12.17 14.92 35.16
N LYS A 123 -12.38 14.04 36.14
CA LYS A 123 -12.07 12.60 35.99
C LYS A 123 -12.84 11.96 34.84
N HIS A 124 -14.13 12.27 34.70
CA HIS A 124 -14.94 11.79 33.58
C HIS A 124 -14.44 12.34 32.23
N VAL A 125 -14.11 13.64 32.16
CA VAL A 125 -13.53 14.25 30.96
C VAL A 125 -12.22 13.56 30.56
N LEU A 126 -11.30 13.32 31.50
CA LEU A 126 -10.04 12.64 31.20
C LEU A 126 -10.23 11.21 30.69
N ALA A 127 -11.17 10.47 31.28
CA ALA A 127 -11.50 9.12 30.82
C ALA A 127 -12.09 9.12 29.40
N LEU A 128 -13.04 10.03 29.11
CA LEU A 128 -13.62 10.17 27.79
C LEU A 128 -12.59 10.64 26.74
N GLN A 129 -11.72 11.57 27.10
CA GLN A 129 -10.62 12.03 26.24
C GLN A 129 -9.74 10.86 25.80
N LYS A 130 -9.32 10.00 26.75
CA LYS A 130 -8.53 8.80 26.44
C LYS A 130 -9.25 7.85 25.47
N ASN A 131 -10.56 7.67 25.64
CA ASN A 131 -11.37 6.84 24.75
C ASN A 131 -11.47 7.44 23.34
N ILE A 132 -11.66 8.77 23.24
CA ILE A 132 -11.66 9.50 21.96
C ILE A 132 -10.32 9.37 21.25
N ASP A 133 -9.20 9.53 21.97
CA ASP A 133 -7.86 9.42 21.37
C ASP A 133 -7.57 7.99 20.90
N THR A 134 -8.04 6.99 21.65
CA THR A 134 -7.99 5.59 21.23
C THR A 134 -8.80 5.36 19.94
N LEU A 135 -10.01 5.92 19.86
CA LEU A 135 -10.85 5.80 18.67
C LEU A 135 -10.22 6.47 17.46
N LYS A 136 -9.66 7.68 17.62
CA LYS A 136 -8.91 8.38 16.56
C LYS A 136 -7.74 7.54 16.04
N SER A 137 -6.95 6.97 16.94
CA SER A 137 -5.81 6.12 16.58
C SER A 137 -6.26 4.89 15.78
N LYS A 138 -7.34 4.22 16.21
CA LYS A 138 -7.92 3.08 15.47
C LYS A 138 -8.42 3.46 14.09
N VAL A 139 -9.11 4.60 13.95
CA VAL A 139 -9.56 5.10 12.64
C VAL A 139 -8.37 5.29 11.71
N GLN A 140 -7.32 5.97 12.19
CA GLN A 140 -6.10 6.19 11.41
C GLN A 140 -5.39 4.88 11.04
N GLN A 141 -5.33 3.91 11.96
CA GLN A 141 -4.80 2.59 11.68
C GLN A 141 -5.56 1.92 10.53
N TYR A 142 -6.90 1.90 10.60
CA TYR A 142 -7.71 1.29 9.55
C TYR A 142 -7.61 2.01 8.20
N GLU A 143 -7.44 3.34 8.20
CA GLU A 143 -7.16 4.08 6.96
C GLU A 143 -5.85 3.64 6.30
N ASN A 144 -4.79 3.43 7.09
CA ASN A 144 -3.52 2.94 6.57
C ASN A 144 -3.63 1.50 6.07
N GLU A 145 -4.36 0.65 6.79
CA GLU A 145 -4.65 -0.73 6.36
C GLU A 145 -5.44 -0.75 5.05
N LEU A 146 -6.41 0.15 4.88
CA LEU A 146 -7.18 0.28 3.65
C LEU A 146 -6.31 0.62 2.45
N VAL A 147 -5.32 1.51 2.59
CA VAL A 147 -4.37 1.82 1.50
C VAL A 147 -3.61 0.57 1.06
N THR A 148 -3.13 -0.20 2.04
CA THR A 148 -2.42 -1.46 1.79
C THR A 148 -3.34 -2.49 1.14
N LEU A 149 -4.59 -2.61 1.62
CA LEU A 149 -5.60 -3.50 1.08
C LEU A 149 -5.93 -3.17 -0.38
N LYS A 150 -6.11 -1.88 -0.71
CA LYS A 150 -6.32 -1.40 -2.08
C LYS A 150 -5.17 -1.79 -3.02
N ALA A 151 -3.93 -1.60 -2.58
CA ALA A 151 -2.77 -1.96 -3.37
C ALA A 151 -2.73 -3.47 -3.62
N ARG A 152 -2.94 -4.29 -2.59
CA ARG A 152 -3.00 -5.76 -2.71
C ARG A 152 -4.13 -6.23 -3.62
N ALA A 153 -5.33 -5.65 -3.47
CA ALA A 153 -6.48 -5.96 -4.32
C ALA A 153 -6.19 -5.63 -5.80
N LYS A 154 -5.56 -4.48 -6.08
CA LYS A 154 -5.15 -4.09 -7.43
C LYS A 154 -4.12 -5.04 -8.02
N THR A 155 -3.09 -5.42 -7.24
CA THR A 155 -2.09 -6.40 -7.66
C THR A 155 -2.72 -7.76 -7.95
N ALA A 156 -3.55 -8.27 -7.04
CA ALA A 156 -4.24 -9.55 -7.21
C ALA A 156 -5.13 -9.56 -8.47
N SER A 157 -5.86 -8.46 -8.71
CA SER A 157 -6.68 -8.29 -9.92
C SER A 157 -5.82 -8.28 -11.20
N ALA A 158 -4.69 -7.57 -11.19
CA ALA A 158 -3.75 -7.53 -12.32
C ALA A 158 -3.13 -8.91 -12.60
N THR A 159 -2.63 -9.59 -11.57
CA THR A 159 -2.08 -10.96 -11.69
C THR A 159 -3.12 -11.94 -12.21
N SER A 160 -4.35 -11.89 -11.70
CA SER A 160 -5.44 -12.73 -12.19
C SER A 160 -5.74 -12.47 -13.67
N LYS A 161 -5.77 -11.20 -14.09
CA LYS A 161 -5.99 -10.82 -15.48
C LYS A 161 -4.87 -11.32 -16.40
N ILE A 162 -3.60 -11.15 -16.00
CA ILE A 162 -2.44 -11.65 -16.75
C ILE A 162 -2.50 -13.17 -16.87
N ASN A 163 -2.74 -13.89 -15.77
CA ASN A 163 -2.81 -15.35 -15.78
C ASN A 163 -3.95 -15.87 -16.67
N LYS A 164 -5.12 -15.21 -16.65
CA LYS A 164 -6.22 -15.54 -17.57
C LYS A 164 -5.84 -15.30 -19.04
N GLN A 165 -5.14 -14.20 -19.34
CA GLN A 165 -4.66 -13.92 -20.69
C GLN A 165 -3.63 -14.96 -21.13
N LEU A 166 -2.68 -15.33 -20.27
CA LEU A 166 -1.67 -16.34 -20.55
C LEU A 166 -2.30 -17.72 -20.81
N ALA A 167 -3.24 -18.14 -19.98
CA ALA A 167 -3.99 -19.39 -20.18
C ALA A 167 -4.80 -19.38 -21.49
N ASN A 168 -5.36 -18.24 -21.88
CA ASN A 168 -6.07 -18.11 -23.16
C ASN A 168 -5.14 -18.12 -24.37
N VAL A 169 -3.92 -17.59 -24.26
CA VAL A 169 -2.92 -17.64 -25.33
C VAL A 169 -2.52 -19.08 -25.64
N ASP A 170 -2.26 -19.88 -24.60
CA ASP A 170 -1.90 -21.30 -24.72
C ASP A 170 -3.05 -22.14 -25.34
N SER A 171 -4.30 -21.80 -25.01
CA SER A 171 -5.50 -22.46 -25.53
C SER A 171 -5.87 -22.05 -26.97
N SER A 172 -5.39 -20.91 -27.47
CA SER A 172 -5.83 -20.34 -28.76
C SER A 172 -5.30 -21.03 -30.01
N GLY A 173 -4.42 -22.04 -29.89
CA GLY A 173 -3.78 -22.70 -31.05
C GLY A 173 -2.81 -21.81 -31.83
N THR A 174 -2.68 -20.53 -31.45
CA THR A 174 -1.83 -19.54 -32.13
C THR A 174 -0.35 -19.89 -31.98
N LEU A 175 0.08 -20.38 -30.81
CA LEU A 175 1.45 -20.83 -30.58
C LEU A 175 1.77 -22.10 -31.40
N ALA A 176 0.86 -23.07 -31.40
CA ALA A 176 0.97 -24.28 -32.21
C ALA A 176 0.95 -23.98 -33.72
N MET A 177 0.22 -22.96 -34.17
CA MET A 177 0.24 -22.50 -35.56
C MET A 177 1.58 -21.83 -35.91
N LEU A 178 2.14 -21.01 -35.02
CA LEU A 178 3.46 -20.39 -35.17
C LEU A 178 4.58 -21.45 -35.23
N GLU A 179 4.54 -22.48 -34.38
CA GLU A 179 5.49 -23.61 -34.46
C GLU A 179 5.37 -24.36 -35.78
N ARG A 180 4.16 -24.73 -36.22
CA ARG A 180 3.97 -25.39 -37.52
C ARG A 180 4.45 -24.55 -38.70
N MET A 181 4.27 -23.22 -38.65
CA MET A 181 4.78 -22.33 -39.70
C MET A 181 6.31 -22.27 -39.69
N LYS A 182 6.94 -22.30 -38.51
CA LYS A 182 8.39 -22.39 -38.39
C LYS A 182 8.92 -23.70 -38.97
N ASP A 183 8.34 -24.84 -38.60
CA ASP A 183 8.75 -26.15 -39.10
C ASP A 183 8.64 -26.23 -40.64
N LYS A 184 7.58 -25.63 -41.20
CA LYS A 184 7.37 -25.59 -42.64
C LYS A 184 8.41 -24.73 -43.38
N VAL A 185 8.79 -23.59 -42.81
CA VAL A 185 9.88 -22.76 -43.37
C VAL A 185 11.20 -23.50 -43.32
N GLU A 186 11.48 -24.20 -42.22
CA GLU A 186 12.70 -25.00 -42.07
C GLU A 186 12.75 -26.16 -43.08
N GLU A 187 11.63 -26.82 -43.36
CA GLU A 187 11.52 -27.83 -44.41
C GLU A 187 11.78 -27.25 -45.81
N GLU A 188 11.23 -26.08 -46.12
CA GLU A 188 11.46 -25.38 -47.38
C GLU A 188 12.92 -24.93 -47.53
N GLU A 189 13.57 -24.46 -46.45
CA GLU A 189 15.00 -24.12 -46.42
C GLU A 189 15.88 -25.36 -46.67
N ASN A 190 15.58 -26.47 -45.99
CA ASN A 190 16.29 -27.74 -46.18
C ASN A 190 16.13 -28.29 -47.61
N LEU A 191 14.94 -28.19 -48.20
CA LEU A 191 14.71 -28.56 -49.60
C LEU A 191 15.49 -27.66 -50.55
N ALA A 192 15.50 -26.34 -50.32
CA ALA A 192 16.28 -25.41 -51.13
C ALA A 192 17.79 -25.72 -51.06
N GLN A 193 18.30 -26.06 -49.87
CA GLN A 193 19.69 -26.50 -49.71
C GLN A 193 19.97 -27.81 -50.44
N ALA A 194 19.08 -28.81 -50.32
CA ALA A 194 19.21 -30.08 -51.04
C ALA A 194 19.20 -29.90 -52.57
N TYR A 195 18.36 -29.01 -53.12
CA TYR A 195 18.39 -28.68 -54.54
C TYR A 195 19.70 -27.96 -54.95
N GLY A 196 20.24 -27.10 -54.08
CA GLY A 196 21.58 -26.52 -54.26
C GLY A 196 22.68 -27.58 -54.35
N ASP A 197 22.67 -28.55 -53.44
CA ASP A 197 23.62 -29.67 -53.41
C ASP A 197 23.45 -30.60 -54.63
N MET A 198 22.21 -30.87 -55.08
CA MET A 198 21.93 -31.66 -56.28
C MET A 198 22.36 -30.98 -57.58
N ALA A 199 22.24 -29.65 -57.68
CA ALA A 199 22.76 -28.91 -58.83
C ALA A 199 24.29 -29.05 -58.95
N GLN A 200 24.99 -29.17 -57.82
CA GLN A 200 26.43 -29.38 -57.75
C GLN A 200 26.86 -30.80 -58.15
N ILE A 201 25.99 -31.80 -57.99
CA ILE A 201 26.22 -33.19 -58.43
C ILE A 201 26.10 -33.32 -59.97
N ASN A 202 25.15 -32.63 -60.61
CA ASN A 202 25.01 -32.68 -62.07
C ASN A 202 26.20 -32.04 -62.79
N THR A 203 26.75 -30.94 -62.26
CA THR A 203 27.98 -30.34 -62.80
C THR A 203 29.17 -31.30 -62.73
N SER A 204 29.28 -32.11 -61.68
CA SER A 204 30.39 -33.08 -61.54
C SER A 204 30.35 -34.18 -62.61
N VAL A 205 29.17 -34.64 -63.02
CA VAL A 205 29.02 -35.71 -64.03
C VAL A 205 29.22 -35.17 -65.44
N GLU A 206 28.69 -33.97 -65.73
CA GLU A 206 28.92 -33.29 -67.01
C GLU A 206 30.39 -32.86 -67.18
N ASP A 207 31.06 -32.46 -66.10
CA ASP A 207 32.51 -32.20 -66.11
C ASP A 207 33.32 -33.50 -66.34
N GLU A 208 32.93 -34.63 -65.73
CA GLU A 208 33.56 -35.94 -65.96
C GLU A 208 33.35 -36.43 -67.42
N ILE A 209 32.17 -36.20 -67.99
CA ILE A 209 31.83 -36.55 -69.37
C ILE A 209 32.61 -35.67 -70.37
N ASN A 210 32.70 -34.36 -70.12
CA ASN A 210 33.49 -33.45 -70.96
C ASN A 210 35.00 -33.76 -70.90
N GLN A 211 35.49 -34.18 -69.73
CA GLN A 211 36.86 -34.64 -69.56
C GLN A 211 37.14 -35.94 -70.33
N LEU A 212 36.19 -36.88 -70.36
CA LEU A 212 36.30 -38.12 -71.14
C LEU A 212 36.12 -37.91 -72.65
N LEU A 213 35.32 -36.92 -73.08
CA LEU A 213 35.11 -36.60 -74.50
C LEU A 213 36.28 -35.81 -75.13
N THR A 214 37.11 -35.15 -74.33
CA THR A 214 38.29 -34.43 -74.82
C THR A 214 39.51 -35.32 -75.07
N GLU A 215 39.53 -36.56 -74.57
CA GLU A 215 40.62 -37.52 -74.82
C GLU A 215 40.54 -38.26 -76.18
N ASP A 216 39.40 -38.22 -76.89
CA ASP A 216 39.15 -39.13 -78.03
C ASP A 216 39.15 -38.47 -79.44
N THR A 217 39.63 -37.23 -79.59
CA THR A 217 39.72 -36.56 -80.91
C THR A 217 41.03 -35.80 -81.16
N SER A 218 42.14 -36.55 -81.32
CA SER A 218 43.26 -36.11 -82.16
C SER A 218 44.13 -37.27 -82.61
N ALA A 219 43.67 -38.00 -83.62
CA ALA A 219 44.49 -38.97 -84.35
C ALA A 219 45.31 -38.26 -85.44
N GLY A 220 46.64 -38.35 -85.34
CA GLY A 220 47.49 -38.47 -86.52
C GLY A 220 48.44 -37.31 -86.85
N THR A 221 49.71 -37.55 -86.50
CA THR A 221 50.86 -37.53 -87.43
C THR A 221 51.94 -36.47 -87.16
N SER A 222 52.95 -36.92 -86.42
CA SER A 222 54.38 -36.83 -86.79
C SER A 222 54.97 -35.43 -87.05
N GLU A 223 55.35 -34.76 -85.98
CA GLU A 223 56.58 -33.95 -85.96
C GLU A 223 57.73 -34.86 -85.53
N LYS A 224 58.55 -35.30 -86.48
CA LYS A 224 59.84 -34.65 -86.76
C LYS A 224 60.75 -34.52 -85.53
N THR A 225 60.83 -35.53 -84.66
CA THR A 225 62.07 -35.81 -83.92
C THR A 225 62.18 -37.28 -83.43
N GLN A 226 61.93 -38.30 -84.26
CA GLN A 226 63.10 -38.87 -84.96
C GLN A 226 64.02 -37.73 -85.35
N GLU A 227 65.12 -37.50 -84.63
CA GLU A 227 66.35 -37.06 -85.30
C GLU A 227 67.58 -36.82 -84.44
N LEU A 228 67.58 -37.05 -83.12
CA LEU A 228 68.90 -37.01 -82.45
C LEU A 228 69.21 -38.07 -81.41
N ALA A 229 68.36 -38.28 -80.40
CA ALA A 229 68.85 -39.00 -79.22
C ALA A 229 68.78 -40.53 -79.34
N ALA A 230 67.61 -41.05 -79.72
CA ALA A 230 67.44 -42.50 -79.81
C ALA A 230 68.25 -43.12 -80.96
N LEU A 231 68.50 -42.34 -82.03
CA LEU A 231 69.38 -42.67 -83.15
C LEU A 231 70.89 -42.61 -82.81
N LYS A 232 71.28 -42.40 -81.55
CA LYS A 232 72.68 -42.51 -81.09
C LYS A 232 72.89 -43.58 -80.02
N ALA A 233 71.88 -43.88 -79.21
CA ALA A 233 72.04 -44.82 -78.10
C ALA A 233 71.96 -46.28 -78.56
N LYS A 234 71.10 -46.58 -79.54
CA LYS A 234 71.03 -47.93 -80.12
C LYS A 234 72.14 -48.17 -81.15
N MET A 235 72.49 -47.08 -81.80
CA MET A 235 73.62 -46.85 -82.67
C MET A 235 74.94 -46.76 -81.90
N GLY A 236 75.38 -47.90 -81.34
CA GLY A 236 76.76 -48.30 -81.65
C GLY A 236 76.87 -48.41 -83.17
N ILE A 237 76.96 -47.26 -83.82
CA ILE A 237 76.21 -46.89 -85.02
C ILE A 237 75.91 -48.06 -85.97
N GLN A 238 74.78 -48.73 -85.70
CA GLN A 238 73.51 -48.69 -86.46
C GLN A 238 72.27 -48.69 -85.56
#